data_AF-A0A352LS48-F1
#
_entry.id   AF-A0A352LS48-F1
#
_cell.length_a   1.000
_cell.length_b   1.000
_cell.length_c   1.000
_cell.angle_alpha   90.00
_cell.angle_beta   90.00
_cell.angle_gamma   90.00
#
_symmetry.space_group_name_H-M   'P 1'
#
loop_
_entity.id
_entity.type
_entity.pdbx_description
1 polymer ?
#
loop_
_entity_poly.entity_id
_entity_poly.type
_entity_poly.pdbx_seq_one_letter_code
_entity_poly.pdbx_strand_id
1 'polypeptide(L)'
;MLKNLYKNNNIIPTIFFIVVFVVIGFYFFIDKDRGENCIEIITDARDPKTGEIKEFSNLCDIPKGWDVLETDREQFERNNQSWTRYRNDDLGVRFEYRLDPDGYILIDSRSEWVNENKDVVESLHLFNKKEYKELLESDIPREYPPSISVLIFKNAKNYSVKEWIEKEKMISNIEFAVSEIEEIDFLGSPAVKYKISGLYENEILVVLNNGLIYYIDGAYLQEDSQIRKDFVEMLNYFSLY
;
A
#
# COMPACT_ATOMS: atom_id res chain seq x y z
N MET A 1 -30.96 -59.71 66.92
CA MET A 1 -31.34 -60.66 65.86
C MET A 1 -30.94 -60.06 64.52
N LEU A 2 -30.17 -60.81 63.74
CA LEU A 2 -29.51 -60.44 62.48
C LEU A 2 -30.41 -59.71 61.45
N LYS A 3 -29.82 -58.80 60.66
CA LYS A 3 -29.63 -59.01 59.20
C LYS A 3 -28.68 -58.00 58.54
N ASN A 4 -27.64 -58.56 57.93
CA ASN A 4 -26.79 -58.01 56.87
C ASN A 4 -27.57 -57.51 55.65
N LEU A 5 -27.04 -56.51 54.94
CA LEU A 5 -26.88 -56.40 53.46
C LEU A 5 -25.92 -55.20 53.23
N TYR A 6 -24.61 -55.33 53.00
CA TYR A 6 -23.84 -55.83 51.85
C TYR A 6 -24.29 -55.35 50.45
N LYS A 7 -23.33 -54.68 49.78
CA LYS A 7 -23.19 -54.38 48.33
C LYS A 7 -24.08 -53.30 47.70
N ASN A 8 -23.44 -52.23 47.19
CA ASN A 8 -23.23 -52.17 45.74
C ASN A 8 -22.04 -51.29 45.34
N ASN A 9 -21.03 -51.93 44.76
CA ASN A 9 -19.97 -51.31 43.97
C ASN A 9 -20.55 -50.93 42.61
N ASN A 10 -20.62 -49.64 42.27
CA ASN A 10 -20.78 -49.18 40.88
C ASN A 10 -20.55 -47.67 40.69
N ILE A 11 -19.73 -47.03 41.53
CA ILE A 11 -19.49 -45.57 41.41
C ILE A 11 -18.30 -45.26 40.46
N ILE A 12 -17.43 -46.24 40.19
CA ILE A 12 -16.21 -46.04 39.40
C ILE A 12 -16.45 -45.89 37.88
N PRO A 13 -17.39 -46.60 37.21
CA PRO A 13 -17.58 -46.43 35.76
C PRO A 13 -18.20 -45.07 35.41
N THR A 14 -19.06 -44.54 36.29
CA THR A 14 -19.84 -43.32 36.00
C THR A 14 -18.99 -42.05 36.06
N ILE A 15 -18.01 -41.99 36.98
CA ILE A 15 -17.10 -40.85 37.10
C ILE A 15 -16.13 -40.80 35.91
N PHE A 16 -15.68 -41.95 35.40
CA PHE A 16 -14.76 -42.00 34.26
C PHE A 16 -15.41 -41.51 32.95
N PHE A 17 -16.69 -41.84 32.72
CA PHE A 17 -17.43 -41.34 31.56
C PHE A 17 -17.67 -39.83 31.61
N ILE A 18 -17.95 -39.26 32.79
CA ILE A 18 -18.15 -37.81 32.93
C ILE A 18 -16.85 -37.04 32.65
N VAL A 19 -15.71 -37.52 33.16
CA VAL A 19 -14.41 -36.85 32.92
C VAL A 19 -14.02 -36.92 31.44
N VAL A 20 -14.25 -38.04 30.75
CA VAL A 20 -13.97 -38.17 29.30
C VAL A 20 -14.87 -37.24 28.48
N PHE A 21 -16.16 -37.12 28.80
CA PHE A 21 -17.05 -36.18 28.10
C PHE A 21 -16.73 -34.72 28.39
N VAL A 22 -16.28 -34.39 29.61
CA VAL A 22 -15.84 -33.03 29.94
C VAL A 22 -14.53 -32.70 29.23
N VAL A 23 -13.56 -33.62 29.17
CA VAL A 23 -12.28 -33.36 28.48
C VAL A 23 -12.46 -33.31 26.96
N ILE A 24 -13.26 -34.22 26.36
CA ILE A 24 -13.58 -34.16 24.92
C ILE A 24 -14.41 -32.92 24.62
N GLY A 25 -15.39 -32.59 25.46
CA GLY A 25 -16.19 -31.37 25.33
C GLY A 25 -15.34 -30.10 25.43
N PHE A 26 -14.37 -30.04 26.35
CA PHE A 26 -13.44 -28.92 26.47
C PHE A 26 -12.48 -28.85 25.28
N TYR A 27 -12.05 -29.99 24.74
CA TYR A 27 -11.22 -30.05 23.53
C TYR A 27 -11.99 -29.52 22.30
N PHE A 28 -13.26 -29.88 22.15
CA PHE A 28 -14.13 -29.35 21.09
C PHE A 28 -14.55 -27.89 21.32
N PHE A 29 -14.58 -27.42 22.57
CA PHE A 29 -14.92 -26.03 22.91
C PHE A 29 -13.73 -25.09 22.66
N ILE A 30 -12.49 -25.53 22.90
CA ILE A 30 -11.28 -24.71 22.66
C ILE A 30 -10.99 -24.52 21.15
N ASP A 31 -11.40 -25.46 20.29
CA ASP A 31 -11.15 -25.34 18.84
C ASP A 31 -12.16 -24.44 18.10
N LYS A 32 -13.21 -23.96 18.78
CA LYS A 32 -14.31 -23.22 18.13
C LYS A 32 -14.11 -21.69 18.11
N ASP A 33 -13.21 -21.14 18.92
CA ASP A 33 -13.00 -19.69 19.06
C ASP A 33 -11.81 -19.14 18.22
N ARG A 34 -11.39 -19.87 17.17
CA ARG A 34 -10.43 -19.35 16.16
C ARG A 34 -11.10 -18.73 14.93
N GLY A 35 -12.42 -18.60 14.94
CA GLY A 35 -13.16 -17.80 13.97
C GLY A 35 -13.61 -16.49 14.61
N GLU A 36 -13.75 -15.45 13.81
CA GLU A 36 -14.52 -14.22 14.09
C GLU A 36 -13.79 -13.00 14.67
N ASN A 37 -12.55 -12.74 14.24
CA ASN A 37 -12.08 -11.35 14.11
C ASN A 37 -11.28 -11.20 12.80
N CYS A 38 -11.95 -11.44 11.67
CA CYS A 38 -11.39 -11.06 10.38
C CYS A 38 -11.50 -9.53 10.29
N ILE A 39 -10.36 -8.85 10.43
CA ILE A 39 -10.32 -7.39 10.30
C ILE A 39 -10.57 -7.05 8.82
N GLU A 40 -11.55 -6.19 8.55
CA GLU A 40 -11.85 -5.66 7.22
C GLU A 40 -10.73 -4.69 6.81
N ILE A 41 -9.63 -5.25 6.29
CA ILE A 41 -8.53 -4.51 5.69
C ILE A 41 -8.37 -5.03 4.27
N ILE A 42 -8.52 -4.11 3.31
CA ILE A 42 -8.18 -4.37 1.92
C ILE A 42 -6.69 -4.72 1.86
N THR A 43 -6.38 -5.96 1.51
CA THR A 43 -5.04 -6.51 1.56
C THR A 43 -4.66 -7.09 0.21
N ASP A 44 -3.50 -6.69 -0.31
CA ASP A 44 -2.93 -7.28 -1.52
C ASP A 44 -2.15 -8.56 -1.14
N ALA A 45 -2.36 -9.64 -1.88
CA ALA A 45 -1.56 -10.84 -1.73
C ALA A 45 -1.09 -11.37 -3.09
N ARG A 46 0.09 -11.98 -3.11
CA ARG A 46 0.74 -12.53 -4.29
C ARG A 46 0.75 -14.06 -4.23
N ASP A 47 0.33 -14.71 -5.32
CA ASP A 47 0.52 -16.14 -5.49
C ASP A 47 2.02 -16.42 -5.73
N PRO A 48 2.72 -17.17 -4.85
CA PRO A 48 4.16 -17.44 -5.01
C PRO A 48 4.48 -18.33 -6.22
N LYS A 49 3.48 -19.01 -6.81
CA LYS A 49 3.68 -19.90 -7.96
C LYS A 49 3.57 -19.15 -9.28
N THR A 50 2.63 -18.21 -9.37
CA THR A 50 2.31 -17.51 -10.63
C THR A 50 2.81 -16.07 -10.65
N GLY A 51 3.05 -15.47 -9.49
CA GLY A 51 3.32 -14.04 -9.34
C GLY A 51 2.08 -13.16 -9.46
N GLU A 52 0.89 -13.75 -9.60
CA GLU A 52 -0.39 -13.02 -9.68
C GLU A 52 -0.66 -12.28 -8.35
N ILE A 53 -0.95 -10.98 -8.42
CA ILE A 53 -1.33 -10.17 -7.25
C ILE A 53 -2.85 -9.96 -7.29
N LYS A 54 -3.53 -10.17 -6.15
CA LYS A 54 -4.96 -9.91 -5.97
C LYS A 54 -5.22 -9.12 -4.71
N GLU A 55 -6.18 -8.21 -4.82
CA GLU A 55 -6.75 -7.48 -3.70
C GLU A 55 -7.84 -8.33 -3.03
N PHE A 56 -7.80 -8.44 -1.71
CA PHE A 56 -8.76 -9.16 -0.89
C PHE A 56 -9.42 -8.19 0.08
N SER A 57 -10.75 -8.27 0.25
CA SER A 57 -11.49 -7.35 1.11
C SER A 57 -11.19 -7.53 2.60
N ASN A 58 -10.59 -8.66 3.00
CA ASN A 58 -10.10 -8.93 4.34
C ASN A 58 -8.96 -9.97 4.31
N LEU A 59 -8.20 -10.07 5.40
CA LEU A 59 -7.08 -11.01 5.54
C LEU A 59 -7.50 -12.49 5.49
N CYS A 60 -8.77 -12.79 5.75
CA CYS A 60 -9.27 -14.17 5.77
C CYS A 60 -9.61 -14.70 4.38
N ASP A 61 -9.85 -13.81 3.42
CA ASP A 61 -10.12 -14.18 2.02
C ASP A 61 -8.83 -14.55 1.27
N ILE A 62 -7.66 -14.24 1.83
CA ILE A 62 -6.36 -14.54 1.23
C ILE A 62 -6.13 -16.07 1.23
N PRO A 63 -5.92 -16.71 0.07
CA PRO A 63 -5.67 -18.14 0.01
C PRO A 63 -4.42 -18.51 0.80
N LYS A 64 -4.51 -19.62 1.54
CA LYS A 64 -3.41 -20.10 2.37
C LYS A 64 -2.14 -20.31 1.54
N GLY A 65 -1.05 -19.68 1.96
CA GLY A 65 0.27 -19.77 1.33
C GLY A 65 0.51 -18.75 0.23
N TRP A 66 -0.39 -17.78 0.04
CA TRP A 66 -0.07 -16.56 -0.69
C TRP A 66 0.80 -15.64 0.18
N ASP A 67 1.72 -14.91 -0.45
CA ASP A 67 2.54 -13.92 0.21
C ASP A 67 1.68 -12.66 0.38
N VAL A 68 1.27 -12.38 1.62
CA VAL A 68 0.67 -11.09 1.97
C VAL A 68 1.72 -10.03 1.67
N LEU A 69 1.42 -9.12 0.76
CA LEU A 69 2.33 -8.03 0.48
C LEU A 69 2.19 -7.06 1.66
N GLU A 70 3.29 -6.79 2.37
CA GLU A 70 3.35 -5.79 3.46
C GLU A 70 3.27 -4.36 2.89
N THR A 71 2.23 -4.09 2.10
CA THR A 71 1.74 -2.74 1.87
C THR A 71 0.76 -2.42 2.97
N ASP A 72 1.31 -2.00 4.11
CA ASP A 72 0.51 -1.54 5.24
C ASP A 72 -0.23 -0.27 4.81
N ARG A 73 -1.55 -0.40 4.63
CA ARG A 73 -2.47 0.73 4.44
C ARG A 73 -3.24 0.96 5.74
N GLU A 74 -2.81 1.94 6.51
CA GLU A 74 -3.48 2.33 7.76
C GLU A 74 -4.44 3.49 7.49
N GLN A 75 -5.72 3.32 7.78
CA GLN A 75 -6.70 4.40 7.70
C GLN A 75 -6.87 5.09 9.05
N PHE A 76 -6.96 6.42 9.03
CA PHE A 76 -7.12 7.23 10.24
C PHE A 76 -7.86 8.54 9.95
N GLU A 77 -8.32 9.21 11.01
CA GLU A 77 -8.96 10.52 10.90
C GLU A 77 -8.02 11.65 11.33
N ARG A 78 -8.02 12.75 10.59
CA ARG A 78 -7.29 13.99 10.94
C ARG A 78 -8.13 15.18 10.49
N ASN A 79 -8.43 16.10 11.40
CA ASN A 79 -9.19 17.33 11.11
C ASN A 79 -10.54 17.08 10.40
N ASN A 80 -11.31 16.07 10.81
CA ASN A 80 -12.57 15.65 10.18
C ASN A 80 -12.43 15.19 8.71
N GLN A 81 -11.23 14.73 8.34
CA GLN A 81 -10.95 14.11 7.05
C GLN A 81 -10.46 12.69 7.31
N SER A 82 -10.79 11.78 6.38
CA SER A 82 -10.27 10.41 6.39
C SER A 82 -8.99 10.38 5.57
N TRP A 83 -7.97 9.70 6.08
CA TRP A 83 -6.65 9.60 5.48
C TRP A 83 -6.22 8.14 5.42
N THR A 84 -5.34 7.85 4.48
CA THR A 84 -4.62 6.58 4.40
C THR A 84 -3.12 6.86 4.47
N ARG A 85 -2.42 6.06 5.27
CA ARG A 85 -0.96 5.98 5.27
C ARG A 85 -0.57 4.73 4.48
N TYR A 86 0.14 4.94 3.38
CA TYR A 86 0.82 3.87 2.65
C TYR A 86 2.21 3.67 3.25
N ARG A 87 2.60 2.42 3.47
CA ARG A 87 3.93 2.05 3.95
C ARG A 87 4.39 0.79 3.21
N ASN A 88 5.66 0.78 2.81
CA ASN A 88 6.34 -0.40 2.30
C ASN A 88 7.75 -0.45 2.88
N ASP A 89 7.98 -1.41 3.79
CA ASP A 89 9.23 -1.53 4.53
C ASP A 89 10.39 -2.04 3.66
N ASP A 90 10.13 -2.94 2.72
CA ASP A 90 11.13 -3.45 1.77
C ASP A 90 11.68 -2.32 0.88
N LEU A 91 10.84 -1.34 0.58
CA LEU A 91 11.18 -0.17 -0.22
C LEU A 91 11.49 1.06 0.62
N GLY A 92 11.53 0.96 1.95
CA GLY A 92 11.88 2.06 2.85
C GLY A 92 11.07 3.34 2.61
N VAL A 93 9.78 3.23 2.26
CA VAL A 93 8.94 4.36 1.85
C VAL A 93 7.63 4.40 2.61
N ARG A 94 7.22 5.60 3.01
CA ARG A 94 5.91 5.87 3.60
C ARG A 94 5.41 7.24 3.19
N PHE A 95 4.12 7.35 2.92
CA PHE A 95 3.44 8.63 2.69
C PHE A 95 1.97 8.55 3.11
N GLU A 96 1.32 9.71 3.24
CA GLU A 96 -0.08 9.83 3.63
C GLU A 96 -0.86 10.60 2.57
N TYR A 97 -2.08 10.17 2.29
CA TYR A 97 -2.98 10.83 1.34
C TYR A 97 -4.41 10.87 1.86
N ARG A 98 -5.13 11.94 1.50
CA ARG A 98 -6.53 12.13 1.90
C ARG A 98 -7.42 11.13 1.16
N LEU A 99 -8.24 10.40 1.89
CA LEU A 99 -9.25 9.48 1.34
C LEU A 99 -10.59 10.20 1.11
N ASP A 100 -11.01 11.04 2.06
CA ASP A 100 -12.25 11.83 2.01
C ASP A 100 -12.16 13.09 2.91
N PRO A 101 -12.92 14.17 2.61
CA PRO A 101 -13.74 14.37 1.42
C PRO A 101 -12.88 14.69 0.20
N ASP A 102 -13.41 14.41 -1.00
CA ASP A 102 -12.74 14.70 -2.28
C ASP A 102 -11.27 14.24 -2.30
N GLY A 103 -11.08 12.99 -1.90
CA GLY A 103 -9.76 12.38 -1.76
C GLY A 103 -9.40 11.44 -2.90
N TYR A 104 -8.41 10.61 -2.65
CA TYR A 104 -7.71 9.85 -3.67
C TYR A 104 -8.00 8.36 -3.57
N ILE A 105 -7.83 7.69 -4.70
CA ILE A 105 -7.63 6.25 -4.78
C ILE A 105 -6.18 5.99 -5.17
N LEU A 106 -5.58 4.95 -4.62
CA LEU A 106 -4.24 4.50 -4.96
C LEU A 106 -4.33 3.34 -5.95
N ILE A 107 -3.66 3.47 -7.08
CA ILE A 107 -3.57 2.44 -8.12
C ILE A 107 -2.10 2.00 -8.22
N ASP A 108 -1.89 0.70 -8.05
CA ASP A 108 -0.62 0.04 -8.39
C ASP A 108 -0.66 -0.32 -9.89
N SER A 109 0.21 0.32 -10.68
CA SER A 109 0.36 0.11 -12.12
C SER A 109 1.66 -0.62 -12.48
N ARG A 110 2.32 -1.23 -11.51
CA ARG A 110 3.63 -1.88 -11.70
C ARG A 110 3.62 -2.89 -12.84
N SER A 111 2.55 -3.65 -13.01
CA SER A 111 2.46 -4.64 -14.10
C SER A 111 2.50 -4.01 -15.49
N GLU A 112 2.01 -2.78 -15.65
CA GLU A 112 2.07 -2.03 -16.91
C GLU A 112 3.51 -1.58 -17.19
N TRP A 113 4.18 -1.03 -16.18
CA TRP A 113 5.52 -0.47 -16.32
C TRP A 113 6.65 -1.50 -16.34
N VAL A 114 6.55 -2.59 -15.57
CA VAL A 114 7.61 -3.64 -15.50
C VAL A 114 7.80 -4.35 -16.84
N ASN A 115 6.75 -4.45 -17.65
CA ASN A 115 6.85 -5.01 -19.00
C ASN A 115 7.71 -4.13 -19.93
N GLU A 116 7.74 -2.83 -19.67
CA GLU A 116 8.42 -1.83 -20.50
C GLU A 116 9.79 -1.43 -19.92
N ASN A 117 9.97 -1.49 -18.60
CA ASN A 117 11.18 -1.08 -17.90
C ASN A 117 11.53 -2.03 -16.73
N LYS A 118 12.63 -2.77 -16.89
CA LYS A 118 13.10 -3.79 -15.92
C LYS A 118 13.63 -3.20 -14.61
N ASP A 119 13.90 -1.91 -14.59
CA ASP A 119 14.43 -1.22 -13.41
C ASP A 119 13.32 -0.65 -12.53
N VAL A 120 12.06 -0.65 -12.98
CA VAL A 120 10.91 -0.28 -12.15
C VAL A 120 10.71 -1.34 -11.06
N VAL A 121 10.67 -0.87 -9.81
CA VAL A 121 10.43 -1.68 -8.62
C VAL A 121 8.98 -1.52 -8.17
N GLU A 122 8.47 -0.28 -8.20
CA GLU A 122 7.12 0.05 -7.77
C GLU A 122 6.58 1.25 -8.57
N SER A 123 5.27 1.26 -8.84
CA SER A 123 4.60 2.31 -9.60
C SER A 123 3.24 2.60 -8.99
N LEU A 124 3.15 3.71 -8.25
CA LEU A 124 1.98 4.09 -7.48
C LEU A 124 1.40 5.39 -8.03
N HIS A 125 0.11 5.41 -8.32
CA HIS A 125 -0.60 6.60 -8.77
C HIS A 125 -1.81 6.90 -7.89
N LEU A 126 -1.89 8.14 -7.42
CA LEU A 126 -3.02 8.68 -6.71
C LEU A 126 -3.85 9.53 -7.69
N PHE A 127 -5.06 9.07 -7.99
CA PHE A 127 -6.03 9.83 -8.75
C PHE A 127 -7.14 10.33 -7.83
N ASN A 128 -7.68 11.52 -8.11
CA ASN A 128 -8.90 11.94 -7.44
C ASN A 128 -10.00 10.91 -7.70
N LYS A 129 -10.63 10.41 -6.63
CA LYS A 129 -11.61 9.30 -6.66
C LYS A 129 -12.78 9.61 -7.59
N LYS A 130 -13.26 10.85 -7.58
CA LYS A 130 -14.40 11.28 -8.40
C LYS A 130 -14.00 11.40 -9.87
N GLU A 131 -12.89 12.07 -10.17
CA GLU A 131 -12.43 12.26 -11.56
C GLU A 131 -12.06 10.93 -12.23
N TYR A 132 -11.44 10.01 -11.49
CA TYR A 132 -11.13 8.68 -12.00
C TYR A 132 -12.39 7.85 -12.28
N LYS A 133 -13.41 7.95 -11.41
CA LYS A 133 -14.70 7.31 -11.65
C LYS A 133 -15.37 7.88 -12.92
N GLU A 134 -15.37 9.20 -13.09
CA GLU A 134 -15.90 9.86 -14.28
C GLU A 134 -15.12 9.49 -15.56
N LEU A 135 -13.83 9.19 -15.46
CA LEU A 135 -13.04 8.65 -16.56
C LEU A 135 -13.56 7.27 -16.96
N LEU A 136 -13.71 6.35 -16.00
CA LEU A 136 -14.15 4.97 -16.27
C LEU A 136 -15.59 4.88 -16.77
N GLU A 137 -16.46 5.80 -16.36
CA GLU A 137 -17.86 5.86 -16.77
C GLU A 137 -18.07 6.61 -18.11
N SER A 138 -17.00 7.17 -18.70
CA SER A 138 -17.08 7.95 -19.94
C SER A 138 -17.13 7.04 -21.18
N ASP A 139 -18.14 7.25 -22.03
CA ASP A 139 -18.22 6.64 -23.37
C ASP A 139 -17.38 7.40 -24.42
N ILE A 140 -16.77 8.51 -24.04
CA ILE A 140 -15.94 9.35 -24.92
C ILE A 140 -14.46 9.15 -24.56
N PRO A 141 -13.57 8.91 -25.55
CA PRO A 141 -12.14 8.90 -25.32
C PRO A 141 -11.67 10.20 -24.65
N ARG A 142 -11.00 10.08 -23.52
CA ARG A 142 -10.46 11.20 -22.76
C ARG A 142 -9.17 10.78 -22.05
N GLU A 143 -8.31 11.75 -21.79
CA GLU A 143 -7.08 11.56 -21.04
C GLU A 143 -7.36 11.24 -19.57
N TYR A 144 -6.42 10.56 -18.93
CA TYR A 144 -6.41 10.38 -17.47
C TYR A 144 -6.39 11.73 -16.77
N PRO A 145 -7.06 11.91 -15.63
CA PRO A 145 -6.95 13.15 -14.87
C PRO A 145 -5.51 13.32 -14.32
N PRO A 146 -5.14 14.56 -13.91
CA PRO A 146 -3.89 14.78 -13.18
C PRO A 146 -3.78 13.84 -11.98
N SER A 147 -2.56 13.43 -11.65
CA SER A 147 -2.28 12.47 -10.58
C SER A 147 -1.07 12.87 -9.75
N ILE A 148 -0.97 12.28 -8.57
CA ILE A 148 0.28 12.26 -7.80
C ILE A 148 0.88 10.87 -7.96
N SER A 149 2.12 10.79 -8.43
CA SER A 149 2.80 9.53 -8.72
C SER A 149 4.03 9.35 -7.83
N VAL A 150 4.24 8.12 -7.36
CA VAL A 150 5.47 7.69 -6.69
C VAL A 150 5.99 6.48 -7.45
N LEU A 151 7.06 6.69 -8.22
CA LEU A 151 7.73 5.67 -8.99
C LEU A 151 9.07 5.35 -8.33
N ILE A 152 9.36 4.05 -8.17
CA ILE A 152 10.59 3.60 -7.50
C ILE A 152 11.39 2.75 -8.48
N PHE A 153 12.65 3.13 -8.69
CA PHE A 153 13.55 2.48 -9.63
C PHE A 153 14.79 1.93 -8.94
N LYS A 154 15.32 0.81 -9.46
CA LYS A 154 16.67 0.35 -9.15
C LYS A 154 17.68 1.35 -9.67
N ASN A 155 18.68 1.70 -8.85
CA ASN A 155 19.84 2.47 -9.31
C ASN A 155 21.03 1.55 -9.60
N ALA A 156 20.85 0.55 -10.48
CA ALA A 156 21.87 -0.47 -10.73
C ALA A 156 23.22 0.08 -11.24
N LYS A 157 23.19 1.30 -11.83
CA LYS A 157 24.37 1.99 -12.36
C LYS A 157 25.02 2.93 -11.34
N ASN A 158 24.49 3.01 -10.11
CA ASN A 158 24.94 3.89 -9.03
C ASN A 158 25.09 5.36 -9.43
N TYR A 159 24.12 5.87 -10.20
CA TYR A 159 24.10 7.29 -10.57
C TYR A 159 23.80 8.16 -9.35
N SER A 160 24.41 9.34 -9.29
CA SER A 160 23.84 10.43 -8.48
C SER A 160 22.46 10.81 -9.01
N VAL A 161 21.65 11.52 -8.21
CA VAL A 161 20.31 11.93 -8.63
C VAL A 161 20.35 12.77 -9.91
N LYS A 162 21.29 13.71 -10.00
CA LYS A 162 21.49 14.56 -11.17
C LYS A 162 21.88 13.76 -12.41
N GLU A 163 22.83 12.85 -12.28
CA GLU A 163 23.20 11.97 -13.38
C GLU A 163 22.02 11.10 -13.81
N TRP A 164 21.21 10.60 -12.87
CA TRP A 164 20.05 9.78 -13.18
C TRP A 164 19.02 10.55 -14.01
N ILE A 165 18.63 11.77 -13.62
CA ILE A 165 17.66 12.57 -14.39
C ILE A 165 18.20 12.94 -15.79
N GLU A 166 19.52 13.11 -15.94
CA GLU A 166 20.15 13.43 -17.23
C GLU A 166 20.31 12.20 -18.15
N LYS A 167 20.44 10.99 -17.57
CA LYS A 167 20.60 9.74 -18.33
C LYS A 167 19.28 9.06 -18.65
N GLU A 168 18.31 9.11 -17.74
CA GLU A 168 17.00 8.49 -17.87
C GLU A 168 15.94 9.52 -18.33
N LYS A 169 16.29 10.30 -19.38
CA LYS A 169 15.51 11.47 -19.85
C LYS A 169 14.06 11.19 -20.22
N MET A 170 13.80 9.99 -20.76
CA MET A 170 12.44 9.57 -21.13
C MET A 170 11.53 9.41 -19.91
N ILE A 171 12.11 9.11 -18.75
CA ILE A 171 11.39 8.94 -17.49
C ILE A 171 11.36 10.27 -16.75
N SER A 172 12.51 10.94 -16.62
CA SER A 172 12.64 12.18 -15.87
C SER A 172 11.96 13.37 -16.55
N ASN A 173 11.71 13.28 -17.86
CA ASN A 173 11.19 14.36 -18.70
C ASN A 173 11.97 15.68 -18.54
N ILE A 174 13.26 15.59 -18.19
CA ILE A 174 14.07 16.76 -17.84
C ILE A 174 14.21 17.78 -18.99
N GLU A 175 14.03 17.32 -20.23
CA GLU A 175 14.08 18.19 -21.42
C GLU A 175 12.88 19.16 -21.49
N PHE A 176 11.84 18.93 -20.70
CA PHE A 176 10.66 19.79 -20.56
C PHE A 176 10.72 20.71 -19.32
N ALA A 177 11.88 20.79 -18.66
CA ALA A 177 12.04 21.63 -17.47
C ALA A 177 11.81 23.12 -17.79
N VAL A 178 10.93 23.74 -17.01
CA VAL A 178 10.59 25.17 -17.08
C VAL A 178 11.11 25.96 -15.87
N SER A 179 11.69 25.26 -14.89
CA SER A 179 12.40 25.84 -13.75
C SER A 179 13.87 25.45 -13.76
N GLU A 180 14.66 26.09 -12.90
CA GLU A 180 15.98 25.59 -12.55
C GLU A 180 15.87 24.22 -11.86
N ILE A 181 16.92 23.41 -12.02
CA ILE A 181 17.07 22.11 -11.35
C ILE A 181 17.75 22.40 -10.02
N GLU A 182 17.00 22.31 -8.93
CA GLU A 182 17.49 22.60 -7.59
C GLU A 182 17.98 21.31 -6.92
N GLU A 183 19.27 21.26 -6.56
CA GLU A 183 19.81 20.18 -5.73
C GLU A 183 19.52 20.48 -4.25
N ILE A 184 18.82 19.56 -3.57
CA ILE A 184 18.38 19.72 -2.19
C ILE A 184 18.74 18.49 -1.34
N ASP A 185 18.72 18.67 -0.02
CA ASP A 185 18.65 17.54 0.92
C ASP A 185 17.18 17.32 1.29
N PHE A 186 16.67 16.13 1.01
CA PHE A 186 15.31 15.73 1.36
C PHE A 186 15.37 14.60 2.39
N LEU A 187 15.07 14.93 3.65
CA LEU A 187 15.09 13.98 4.77
C LEU A 187 16.45 13.30 4.97
N GLY A 188 17.55 14.03 4.77
CA GLY A 188 18.91 13.49 4.87
C GLY A 188 19.38 12.70 3.63
N SER A 189 18.56 12.68 2.57
CA SER A 189 18.86 12.02 1.30
C SER A 189 19.13 13.05 0.20
N PRO A 190 20.14 12.84 -0.66
CA PRO A 190 20.35 13.67 -1.84
C PRO A 190 19.13 13.65 -2.75
N ALA A 191 18.70 14.82 -3.21
CA ALA A 191 17.54 14.97 -4.06
C ALA A 191 17.70 16.12 -5.07
N VAL A 192 16.86 16.12 -6.09
CA VAL A 192 16.65 17.25 -6.98
C VAL A 192 15.18 17.58 -7.10
N LYS A 193 14.86 18.87 -7.20
CA LYS A 193 13.51 19.37 -7.42
C LYS A 193 13.48 20.22 -8.69
N TYR A 194 12.44 20.05 -9.51
CA TYR A 194 12.21 20.88 -10.69
C TYR A 194 10.74 20.83 -11.13
N LYS A 195 10.37 21.75 -12.04
CA LYS A 195 9.07 21.80 -12.70
C LYS A 195 9.23 21.49 -14.18
N ILE A 196 8.27 20.75 -14.74
CA ILE A 196 8.14 20.56 -16.19
C ILE A 196 6.75 21.00 -16.66
N SER A 197 6.65 21.36 -17.93
CA SER A 197 5.39 21.68 -18.59
C SER A 197 5.15 20.74 -19.76
N GLY A 198 3.91 20.29 -19.94
CA GLY A 198 3.50 19.34 -20.97
C GLY A 198 1.98 19.27 -21.10
N LEU A 199 1.41 18.06 -21.07
CA LEU A 199 -0.05 17.89 -20.97
C LEU A 199 -0.60 18.49 -19.65
N TYR A 200 0.18 18.31 -18.58
CA TYR A 200 -0.01 18.94 -17.27
C TYR A 200 1.26 19.72 -16.92
N GLU A 201 1.11 20.68 -16.01
CA GLU A 201 2.25 21.17 -15.24
C GLU A 201 2.58 20.12 -14.17
N ASN A 202 3.86 19.92 -13.89
CA ASN A 202 4.28 18.94 -12.90
C ASN A 202 5.33 19.53 -11.97
N GLU A 203 5.20 19.25 -10.67
CA GLU A 203 6.26 19.43 -9.69
C GLU A 203 6.91 18.09 -9.40
N ILE A 204 8.20 17.98 -9.67
CA ILE A 204 8.95 16.73 -9.56
C ILE A 204 9.97 16.84 -8.43
N LEU A 205 10.03 15.80 -7.61
CA LEU A 205 11.07 15.53 -6.62
C LEU A 205 11.68 14.17 -6.93
N VAL A 206 12.99 14.12 -7.17
CA VAL A 206 13.72 12.86 -7.35
C VAL A 206 14.70 12.70 -6.20
N VAL A 207 14.65 11.57 -5.49
CA VAL A 207 15.46 11.31 -4.30
C VAL A 207 16.24 10.02 -4.46
N LEU A 208 17.50 10.01 -4.03
CA LEU A 208 18.31 8.78 -3.91
C LEU A 208 18.34 8.35 -2.44
N ASN A 209 17.74 7.21 -2.12
CA ASN A 209 17.81 6.61 -0.79
C ASN A 209 18.04 5.09 -0.87
N ASN A 210 18.94 4.56 -0.06
CA ASN A 210 19.24 3.11 0.02
C ASN A 210 19.49 2.43 -1.34
N GLY A 211 20.11 3.14 -2.30
CA GLY A 211 20.39 2.60 -3.65
C GLY A 211 19.18 2.54 -4.59
N LEU A 212 18.05 3.14 -4.21
CA LEU A 212 16.86 3.30 -5.03
C LEU A 212 16.65 4.77 -5.42
N ILE A 213 16.06 4.98 -6.58
CA ILE A 213 15.59 6.30 -7.03
C ILE A 213 14.08 6.37 -6.80
N TYR A 214 13.64 7.36 -6.04
CA TYR A 214 12.24 7.69 -5.82
C TYR A 214 11.93 8.90 -6.67
N TYR A 215 11.15 8.70 -7.73
CA TYR A 215 10.65 9.76 -8.59
C TYR A 215 9.21 10.06 -8.16
N ILE A 216 9.02 11.25 -7.60
CA ILE A 216 7.75 11.69 -7.00
C ILE A 216 7.26 12.88 -7.82
N ASP A 217 6.08 12.75 -8.40
CA ASP A 217 5.53 13.68 -9.38
C ASP A 217 4.13 14.12 -8.98
N GLY A 218 3.89 15.42 -8.90
CA GLY A 218 2.57 16.00 -8.72
C GLY A 218 2.11 16.74 -9.97
N ALA A 219 1.24 16.12 -10.76
CA ALA A 219 0.66 16.71 -11.96
C ALA A 219 -0.55 17.60 -11.63
N TYR A 220 -0.65 18.75 -12.28
CA TYR A 220 -1.73 19.71 -12.07
C TYR A 220 -2.04 20.57 -13.31
N LEU A 221 -3.25 21.12 -13.36
CA LEU A 221 -3.68 22.04 -14.43
C LEU A 221 -3.38 23.51 -14.12
N GLN A 222 -3.46 23.91 -12.85
CA GLN A 222 -3.30 25.30 -12.40
C GLN A 222 -2.54 25.31 -11.06
N GLU A 223 -1.74 26.36 -10.82
CA GLU A 223 -0.91 26.49 -9.61
C GLU A 223 -1.71 26.49 -8.30
N ASP A 224 -2.99 26.87 -8.32
CA ASP A 224 -3.87 26.89 -7.15
C ASP A 224 -4.79 25.66 -7.05
N SER A 225 -4.64 24.68 -7.95
CA SER A 225 -5.41 23.44 -7.95
C SER A 225 -5.24 22.66 -6.63
N GLN A 226 -6.30 21.96 -6.23
CA GLN A 226 -6.28 21.21 -4.98
C GLN A 226 -5.25 20.07 -5.00
N ILE A 227 -5.10 19.38 -6.13
CA ILE A 227 -4.13 18.27 -6.26
C ILE A 227 -2.68 18.72 -6.04
N ARG A 228 -2.32 19.93 -6.50
CA ARG A 228 -0.99 20.47 -6.24
C ARG A 228 -0.78 20.77 -4.76
N LYS A 229 -1.79 21.31 -4.07
CA LYS A 229 -1.73 21.55 -2.62
C LYS A 229 -1.61 20.24 -1.85
N ASP A 230 -2.39 19.24 -2.24
CA ASP A 230 -2.38 17.91 -1.63
C ASP A 230 -1.04 17.19 -1.89
N PHE A 231 -0.41 17.39 -3.06
CA PHE A 231 0.95 16.93 -3.35
C PHE A 231 1.98 17.53 -2.39
N VAL A 232 2.00 18.85 -2.26
CA VAL A 232 2.91 19.55 -1.35
C VAL A 232 2.66 19.13 0.10
N GLU A 233 1.40 18.92 0.49
CA GLU A 233 1.06 18.39 1.81
C GLU A 233 1.57 16.96 2.00
N MET A 234 1.40 16.08 1.01
CA MET A 234 1.91 14.70 1.05
C MET A 234 3.42 14.68 1.28
N LEU A 235 4.19 15.57 0.63
CA LEU A 235 5.64 15.67 0.83
C LEU A 235 6.03 15.97 2.28
N ASN A 236 5.19 16.66 3.06
CA ASN A 236 5.45 16.92 4.50
C ASN A 236 5.29 15.67 5.38
N TYR A 237 4.54 14.67 4.91
CA TYR A 237 4.33 13.39 5.60
C TYR A 237 5.06 12.23 4.92
N PHE A 238 5.84 12.53 3.88
CA PHE A 238 6.68 11.57 3.19
C PHE A 238 7.84 11.17 4.11
N SER A 239 8.22 9.90 4.06
CA SER A 239 9.33 9.37 4.83
C SER A 239 10.11 8.37 4.00
N LEU A 240 11.43 8.45 4.13
CA LEU A 240 12.39 7.48 3.62
C LEU A 240 13.15 6.91 4.83
N TYR A 241 13.32 5.59 4.91
CA TYR A 241 14.02 4.93 6.03
C TYR A 241 14.74 3.64 5.61
#